data_AF-A0A2H1E8D2-F1
#
_entry.id   AF-A0A2H1E8D2-F1
#
_cell.length_a   1.000
_cell.length_b   1.000
_cell.length_c   1.000
_cell.angle_alpha   90.00
_cell.angle_beta   90.00
_cell.angle_gamma   90.00
#
_symmetry.space_group_name_H-M   'P 1'
#
loop_
_entity.id
_entity.type
_entity.pdbx_description
1 polymer ?
#
loop_
_entity_poly.entity_id
_entity_poly.type
_entity_poly.pdbx_seq_one_letter_code
_entity_poly.pdbx_strand_id
1 'polypeptide(L)'
;MEYLKKIIIVKPREIKREYIESNNNFREEASDLYYREKRTARGWSSWIIGILLILACIFLMGGEDEEKYYLLKIIMVTAFGLSGVLTIIYGFVAPIKYLVYDRMNGIITVTRAFRSSVAIPFSSGYGLKGYSNTSPGVISAQLNFVSSKKKPRVGGIITHNLVEENWSFMVWYMDKNRPLPPGSAFDAYREQDYQRRKAAGFPKPLYPSKIATPEATKEQQAARKRIGGW
;
A
#
# COMPACT_ATOMS: atom_id res chain seq x y z
N MET A 1 17.46 5.41 -9.04
CA MET A 1 16.71 4.61 -8.03
C MET A 1 17.69 4.23 -6.94
N GLU A 2 17.28 4.27 -5.68
CA GLU A 2 18.17 4.11 -4.52
C GLU A 2 17.60 3.07 -3.55
N TYR A 3 18.43 2.14 -3.09
CA TYR A 3 18.01 1.15 -2.09
C TYR A 3 18.11 1.71 -0.68
N LEU A 4 17.01 1.66 0.06
CA LEU A 4 16.93 2.17 1.42
C LEU A 4 17.42 1.13 2.42
N LYS A 5 18.25 1.57 3.37
CA LYS A 5 18.67 0.74 4.51
C LYS A 5 17.48 0.60 5.47
N LYS A 6 17.30 -0.57 6.08
CA LYS A 6 16.27 -0.80 7.11
C LYS A 6 16.69 -0.14 8.43
N ILE A 7 16.58 1.18 8.47
CA ILE A 7 16.91 2.03 9.60
C ILE A 7 15.88 3.14 9.67
N ILE A 8 15.43 3.45 10.89
CA ILE A 8 14.52 4.57 11.13
C ILE A 8 15.40 5.84 11.22
N ILE A 9 15.21 6.77 10.29
CA ILE A 9 16.00 8.01 10.21
C ILE A 9 15.16 9.21 10.60
N VAL A 10 13.90 9.24 10.17
CA VAL A 10 12.97 10.35 10.38
C VAL A 10 11.77 9.89 11.19
N LYS A 11 11.07 10.84 11.82
CA LYS A 11 9.81 10.53 12.50
C LYS A 11 8.82 10.01 11.45
N PRO A 12 8.22 8.82 11.65
CA PRO A 12 7.24 8.29 10.71
C PRO A 12 5.96 9.13 10.71
N ARG A 13 5.20 9.04 9.62
CA ARG A 13 3.86 9.63 9.55
C ARG A 13 2.96 8.95 10.58
N GLU A 14 2.26 9.78 11.35
CA GLU A 14 1.30 9.29 12.34
C GLU A 14 0.04 8.76 11.66
N ILE A 15 -0.32 7.51 11.98
CA ILE A 15 -1.56 6.91 11.50
C ILE A 15 -2.65 7.19 12.53
N LYS A 16 -3.57 8.08 12.17
CA LYS A 16 -4.68 8.44 13.03
C LYS A 16 -5.88 7.52 12.79
N ARG A 17 -6.68 7.31 13.85
CA ARG A 17 -7.87 6.44 13.83
C ARG A 17 -8.92 6.93 12.84
N GLU A 18 -9.07 8.25 12.68
CA GLU A 18 -10.03 8.85 11.76
C GLU A 18 -9.71 8.49 10.30
N TYR A 19 -8.44 8.21 9.98
CA TYR A 19 -8.04 7.77 8.64
C TYR A 19 -8.48 6.35 8.30
N ILE A 20 -8.94 5.57 9.29
CA ILE A 20 -9.44 4.22 9.10
C ILE A 20 -10.97 4.23 9.08
N GLU A 21 -11.56 5.02 9.97
CA GLU A 21 -13.03 5.13 10.10
C GLU A 21 -13.66 5.96 8.97
N SER A 22 -12.92 6.89 8.36
CA SER A 22 -13.43 7.62 7.19
C SER A 22 -13.54 6.69 5.99
N ASN A 23 -14.76 6.48 5.48
CA ASN A 23 -15.08 5.64 4.32
C ASN A 23 -14.35 6.04 3.01
N ASN A 24 -13.69 7.20 3.01
CA ASN A 24 -12.91 7.74 1.88
C ASN A 24 -11.45 7.27 1.85
N ASN A 25 -10.94 6.66 2.92
CA ASN A 25 -9.55 6.27 2.99
C ASN A 25 -9.37 4.79 2.67
N PHE A 26 -8.38 4.50 1.83
CA PHE A 26 -7.99 3.15 1.42
C PHE A 26 -7.50 2.25 2.58
N ARG A 27 -7.41 2.76 3.82
CA ARG A 27 -6.86 2.04 4.97
C ARG A 27 -7.99 1.36 5.73
N GLU A 28 -7.95 0.04 5.80
CA GLU A 28 -9.02 -0.75 6.44
C GLU A 28 -8.65 -1.19 7.85
N GLU A 29 -7.37 -1.44 8.12
CA GLU A 29 -6.93 -1.97 9.42
C GLU A 29 -5.56 -1.40 9.81
N ALA A 30 -5.41 -1.00 11.08
CA ALA A 30 -4.12 -0.76 11.69
C ALA A 30 -4.16 -1.26 13.15
N SER A 31 -3.71 -2.50 13.35
CA SER A 31 -3.63 -3.17 14.64
C SER A 31 -2.17 -3.46 15.01
N ASP A 32 -1.94 -4.13 16.14
CA ASP A 32 -0.63 -4.67 16.52
C ASP A 32 -0.17 -5.86 15.68
N LEU A 33 -1.08 -6.48 14.93
CA LEU A 33 -0.83 -7.66 14.10
C LEU A 33 -0.75 -7.31 12.61
N TYR A 34 -1.71 -6.52 12.12
CA TYR A 34 -1.85 -6.20 10.71
C TYR A 34 -2.01 -4.70 10.45
N TYR A 35 -1.34 -4.23 9.40
CA TYR A 35 -1.67 -2.97 8.75
C TYR A 35 -2.13 -3.28 7.33
N ARG A 36 -3.38 -2.95 7.00
CA ARG A 36 -4.03 -3.29 5.73
C ARG A 36 -4.53 -2.05 5.01
N GLU A 37 -4.13 -1.94 3.75
CA GLU A 37 -4.56 -0.87 2.86
C GLU A 37 -5.09 -1.48 1.55
N LYS A 38 -6.36 -1.21 1.25
CA LYS A 38 -7.01 -1.56 0.00
C LYS A 38 -6.41 -0.75 -1.14
N ARG A 39 -5.75 -1.42 -2.08
CA ARG A 39 -5.14 -0.76 -3.25
C ARG A 39 -6.04 -0.74 -4.48
N THR A 40 -7.15 -1.47 -4.46
CA THR A 40 -8.10 -1.49 -5.57
C THR A 40 -9.16 -0.41 -5.38
N ALA A 41 -9.11 0.65 -6.21
CA ALA A 41 -10.26 1.52 -6.44
C ALA A 41 -11.27 0.74 -7.29
N ARG A 42 -12.33 0.23 -6.66
CA ARG A 42 -13.30 -0.63 -7.35
C ARG A 42 -14.24 0.20 -8.21
N GLY A 43 -14.46 -0.27 -9.44
CA GLY A 43 -15.65 0.03 -10.22
C GLY A 43 -15.65 1.41 -10.89
N TRP A 44 -15.45 2.50 -10.16
CA TRP A 44 -15.84 3.83 -10.63
C TRP A 44 -15.10 4.27 -11.89
N SER A 45 -13.77 4.19 -11.89
CA SER A 45 -12.97 4.54 -13.08
C SER A 45 -13.29 3.64 -14.27
N SER A 46 -13.40 2.33 -14.05
CA SER A 46 -13.73 1.36 -15.10
C SER A 46 -15.14 1.57 -15.66
N TRP A 47 -16.11 1.87 -14.80
CA TRP A 47 -17.49 2.14 -15.20
C TRP A 47 -17.60 3.44 -16.00
N ILE A 48 -16.95 4.51 -15.54
CA ILE A 48 -16.92 5.79 -16.28
C ILE A 48 -16.28 5.59 -17.66
N ILE A 49 -15.11 4.95 -17.72
CA ILE A 49 -14.44 4.68 -19.00
C ILE A 49 -15.33 3.79 -19.89
N GLY A 50 -15.93 2.74 -19.33
CA GLY A 50 -16.80 1.84 -20.06
C GLY A 50 -18.06 2.51 -20.62
N ILE A 51 -18.72 3.36 -19.83
CA ILE A 51 -19.87 4.15 -20.27
C ILE A 51 -19.47 5.12 -21.38
N LEU A 52 -18.33 5.83 -21.23
CA LEU A 52 -17.84 6.75 -22.26
C LEU A 52 -17.54 6.03 -23.58
N LEU A 53 -16.98 4.82 -23.53
CA LEU A 53 -16.74 4.00 -24.72
C LEU A 53 -18.05 3.59 -25.41
N ILE A 54 -19.08 3.22 -24.64
CA ILE A 54 -20.40 2.88 -25.18
C ILE A 54 -21.07 4.10 -25.81
N LEU A 55 -21.03 5.26 -25.15
CA LEU A 55 -21.57 6.51 -25.68
C LEU A 55 -20.84 6.92 -26.97
N ALA A 56 -19.52 6.79 -27.02
CA ALA A 56 -18.74 7.03 -28.23
C ALA A 56 -19.14 6.06 -29.35
N CYS A 57 -19.38 4.78 -29.03
CA CYS A 57 -19.88 3.81 -29.99
C CYS A 57 -21.25 4.21 -30.57
N ILE A 58 -22.20 4.64 -29.73
CA ILE A 58 -23.54 5.06 -30.18
C ILE A 58 -23.44 6.31 -31.06
N PHE A 59 -22.68 7.32 -30.63
CA PHE A 59 -22.48 8.56 -31.39
C PHE A 59 -21.90 8.30 -32.78
N LEU A 60 -20.88 7.43 -32.87
CA LEU A 60 -20.18 7.13 -34.12
C LEU A 60 -20.99 6.20 -35.04
N MET A 61 -22.05 5.57 -34.55
CA MET A 61 -22.98 4.77 -35.35
C MET A 61 -24.13 5.58 -35.98
N GLY A 62 -24.42 6.79 -35.48
CA GLY A 62 -25.61 7.59 -35.82
C GLY A 62 -25.66 8.24 -37.21
N GLY A 63 -25.00 7.66 -38.22
CA GLY A 63 -25.02 8.14 -39.62
C GLY A 63 -25.94 7.31 -40.52
N GLU A 64 -26.61 7.99 -41.47
CA GLU A 64 -27.70 7.47 -42.31
C GLU A 64 -27.27 6.43 -43.38
N ASP A 65 -26.03 6.48 -43.87
CA ASP A 65 -25.56 5.60 -44.95
C ASP A 65 -25.08 4.22 -44.43
N GLU A 66 -25.98 3.28 -44.22
CA GLU A 66 -25.64 1.95 -43.66
C GLU A 66 -24.77 1.08 -44.59
N GLU A 67 -25.09 1.01 -45.88
CA GLU A 67 -24.38 0.13 -46.83
C GLU A 67 -22.95 0.58 -47.11
N LYS A 68 -22.71 1.90 -47.15
CA LYS A 68 -21.40 2.49 -47.48
C LYS A 68 -20.38 2.33 -46.35
N TYR A 69 -20.83 2.30 -45.10
CA TYR A 69 -19.97 2.32 -43.91
C TYR A 69 -20.09 1.05 -43.06
N TYR A 70 -20.68 -0.03 -43.57
CA TYR A 70 -20.91 -1.28 -42.84
C TYR A 70 -19.65 -1.82 -42.14
N LEU A 71 -18.52 -1.91 -42.86
CA LEU A 71 -17.25 -2.39 -42.30
C LEU A 71 -16.74 -1.45 -41.18
N LEU A 72 -16.87 -0.13 -41.38
CA LEU A 72 -16.49 0.86 -40.39
C LEU A 72 -17.35 0.69 -39.12
N LYS A 73 -18.67 0.56 -39.25
CA LYS A 73 -19.59 0.34 -38.11
C LYS A 73 -19.22 -0.92 -37.31
N ILE A 74 -18.89 -2.04 -37.96
CA ILE A 74 -18.41 -3.26 -37.27
C ILE A 74 -17.13 -3.00 -36.47
N ILE A 75 -16.16 -2.32 -37.07
CA ILE A 75 -14.90 -1.96 -36.41
C ILE A 75 -15.18 -1.09 -35.18
N MET A 76 -16.09 -0.12 -35.29
CA MET A 76 -16.45 0.76 -34.17
C MET A 76 -17.16 0.02 -33.03
N VAL A 77 -18.11 -0.87 -33.35
CA VAL A 77 -18.79 -1.72 -32.35
C VAL A 77 -17.78 -2.62 -31.64
N THR A 78 -16.83 -3.20 -32.36
CA THR A 78 -15.81 -4.07 -31.77
C THR A 78 -14.80 -3.27 -30.93
N ALA A 79 -14.34 -2.12 -31.43
CA ALA A 79 -13.31 -1.32 -30.78
C ALA A 79 -13.83 -0.56 -29.55
N PHE A 80 -15.08 -0.07 -29.58
CA PHE A 80 -15.66 0.77 -28.53
C PHE A 80 -16.80 0.09 -27.77
N GLY A 81 -17.73 -0.56 -28.48
CA GLY A 81 -18.87 -1.24 -27.85
C GLY A 81 -18.43 -2.43 -26.99
N LEU A 82 -17.75 -3.41 -27.61
CA LEU A 82 -17.28 -4.61 -26.91
C LEU A 82 -16.26 -4.26 -25.82
N SER A 83 -15.30 -3.37 -26.10
CA SER A 83 -14.33 -2.93 -25.10
C SER A 83 -14.99 -2.19 -23.93
N GLY A 84 -16.01 -1.37 -24.19
CA GLY A 84 -16.82 -0.70 -23.18
C GLY A 84 -17.51 -1.69 -22.24
N VAL A 85 -18.22 -2.68 -22.81
CA VAL A 85 -18.89 -3.75 -22.04
C VAL A 85 -17.89 -4.54 -21.20
N LEU A 86 -16.76 -4.97 -21.80
CA LEU A 86 -15.72 -5.71 -21.08
C LEU A 86 -15.11 -4.88 -19.93
N THR A 87 -14.95 -3.57 -20.12
CA THR A 87 -14.42 -2.67 -19.08
C THR A 87 -15.41 -2.50 -17.93
N ILE A 88 -16.71 -2.42 -18.22
CA ILE A 88 -17.76 -2.40 -17.18
C ILE A 88 -17.75 -3.70 -16.38
N ILE A 89 -17.75 -4.85 -17.06
CA ILE A 89 -17.68 -6.17 -16.44
C ILE A 89 -16.43 -6.26 -15.54
N TYR A 90 -15.28 -5.85 -16.06
CA TYR A 90 -14.03 -5.80 -15.30
C TYR A 90 -14.17 -4.98 -14.01
N GLY A 91 -14.89 -3.85 -14.04
CA GLY A 91 -15.18 -3.04 -12.85
C GLY A 91 -15.91 -3.80 -11.74
N PHE A 92 -16.73 -4.81 -12.09
CA PHE A 92 -17.42 -5.67 -11.13
C PHE A 92 -16.57 -6.85 -10.65
N VAL A 93 -15.83 -7.51 -11.54
CA VAL A 93 -15.14 -8.79 -11.27
C VAL A 93 -13.67 -8.65 -10.88
N ALA A 94 -13.07 -7.46 -11.04
CA ALA A 94 -11.66 -7.26 -10.73
C ALA A 94 -11.35 -7.63 -9.27
N PRO A 95 -10.30 -8.44 -9.03
CA PRO A 95 -9.97 -8.90 -7.69
C PRO A 95 -9.55 -7.71 -6.80
N ILE A 96 -10.06 -7.71 -5.58
CA ILE A 96 -9.65 -6.74 -4.56
C ILE A 96 -8.23 -7.10 -4.11
N LYS A 97 -7.34 -6.11 -4.13
CA LYS A 97 -5.95 -6.26 -3.74
C LYS A 97 -5.66 -5.43 -2.51
N TYR A 98 -4.96 -6.05 -1.57
CA TYR A 98 -4.53 -5.44 -0.33
C TYR A 98 -3.02 -5.36 -0.25
N LEU A 99 -2.54 -4.20 0.18
CA LEU A 99 -1.22 -4.07 0.76
C LEU A 99 -1.34 -4.47 2.23
N VAL A 100 -0.64 -5.53 2.64
CA VAL A 100 -0.75 -6.07 4.00
C VAL A 100 0.63 -6.15 4.62
N TYR A 101 0.78 -5.58 5.81
CA TYR A 101 1.94 -5.75 6.66
C TYR A 101 1.55 -6.72 7.76
N ASP A 102 2.11 -7.93 7.72
CA ASP A 102 1.98 -8.92 8.77
C ASP A 102 3.19 -8.79 9.70
N ARG A 103 2.95 -8.13 10.83
CA ARG A 103 4.02 -7.76 11.76
C ARG A 103 4.63 -8.98 12.44
N MET A 104 3.81 -9.98 12.78
CA MET A 104 4.26 -11.13 13.58
C MET A 104 5.06 -12.13 12.75
N ASN A 105 4.61 -12.41 11.53
CA ASN A 105 5.32 -13.26 10.58
C ASN A 105 6.43 -12.50 9.84
N GLY A 106 6.43 -11.16 9.91
CA GLY A 106 7.43 -10.33 9.25
C GLY A 106 7.30 -10.37 7.73
N ILE A 107 6.06 -10.42 7.21
CA ILE A 107 5.77 -10.55 5.78
C ILE A 107 5.05 -9.29 5.29
N ILE A 108 5.43 -8.81 4.11
CA ILE A 108 4.73 -7.75 3.41
C ILE A 108 4.12 -8.32 2.14
N THR A 109 2.80 -8.28 2.04
CA THR A 109 2.07 -8.63 0.81
C THR A 109 1.91 -7.37 -0.01
N VAL A 110 2.63 -7.28 -1.13
CA VAL A 110 2.59 -6.13 -2.03
C VAL A 110 1.70 -6.39 -3.24
N THR A 111 0.95 -5.38 -3.64
CA THR A 111 0.08 -5.43 -4.82
C THR A 111 0.86 -5.10 -6.08
N ARG A 112 0.52 -5.76 -7.19
CA ARG A 112 1.18 -5.58 -8.49
C ARG A 112 0.19 -5.17 -9.55
N ALA A 113 0.59 -4.24 -10.42
CA ALA A 113 -0.18 -3.88 -11.61
C ALA A 113 -0.32 -5.11 -12.51
N PHE A 114 -1.55 -5.42 -12.92
CA PHE A 114 -1.88 -6.52 -13.84
C PHE A 114 -1.38 -7.92 -13.44
N ARG A 115 -0.94 -8.12 -12.19
CA ARG A 115 -0.44 -9.40 -11.67
C ARG A 115 -0.99 -9.68 -10.27
N SER A 116 -0.92 -10.93 -9.82
CA SER A 116 -1.25 -11.30 -8.45
C SER A 116 -0.32 -10.60 -7.45
N SER A 117 -0.83 -10.37 -6.24
CA SER A 117 -0.04 -9.87 -5.11
C SER A 117 1.05 -10.88 -4.73
N VAL A 118 2.14 -10.42 -4.15
CA VAL A 118 3.26 -11.27 -3.73
C VAL A 118 3.62 -11.00 -2.28
N ALA A 119 3.78 -12.07 -1.51
CA ALA A 119 4.28 -12.03 -0.14
C ALA A 119 5.81 -12.01 -0.15
N ILE A 120 6.40 -11.00 0.49
CA ILE A 120 7.84 -10.80 0.56
C ILE A 120 8.22 -10.67 2.04
N PRO A 121 9.12 -11.54 2.57
CA PRO A 121 9.61 -11.36 3.93
C PRO A 121 10.32 -10.02 4.09
N PHE A 122 9.99 -9.27 5.14
CA PHE A 122 10.59 -7.97 5.41
C PHE A 122 12.09 -8.07 5.68
N SER A 123 12.55 -9.17 6.26
CA SER A 123 13.97 -9.44 6.53
C SER A 123 14.82 -9.53 5.26
N SER A 124 14.30 -10.15 4.19
CA SER A 124 15.03 -10.36 2.93
C SER A 124 14.68 -9.37 1.82
N GLY A 125 13.49 -8.75 1.86
CA GLY A 125 13.07 -7.74 0.89
C GLY A 125 13.80 -6.40 1.03
N TYR A 126 13.63 -5.52 0.05
CA TYR A 126 14.36 -4.25 -0.06
C TYR A 126 13.41 -3.08 -0.32
N GLY A 127 13.60 -1.98 0.42
CA GLY A 127 13.02 -0.68 0.08
C GLY A 127 13.78 -0.06 -1.09
N LEU A 128 13.05 0.44 -2.07
CA LEU A 128 13.60 1.07 -3.26
C LEU A 128 12.91 2.41 -3.50
N LYS A 129 13.67 3.49 -3.37
CA LYS A 129 13.26 4.84 -3.75
C LYS A 129 13.40 5.00 -5.25
N GLY A 130 12.25 5.13 -5.91
CA GLY A 130 12.14 5.41 -7.33
C GLY A 130 11.57 6.80 -7.58
N TYR A 131 11.52 7.18 -8.84
CA TYR A 131 10.86 8.42 -9.29
C TYR A 131 9.85 8.05 -10.36
N SER A 132 8.68 8.68 -10.31
CA SER A 132 7.63 8.53 -11.31
C SER A 132 6.98 9.87 -11.61
N ASN A 133 6.53 10.03 -12.85
CA ASN A 133 5.69 11.17 -13.22
C ASN A 133 4.29 10.89 -12.70
N THR A 134 3.94 11.55 -11.59
CA THR A 134 2.61 11.47 -10.99
C THR A 134 1.64 12.41 -11.69
N SER A 135 2.15 13.45 -12.38
CA SER A 135 1.38 14.38 -13.22
C SER A 135 2.30 15.00 -14.29
N PRO A 136 1.75 15.56 -15.38
CA PRO A 136 2.55 16.25 -16.39
C PRO A 136 3.44 17.33 -15.74
N GLY A 137 4.76 17.24 -15.96
CA GLY A 137 5.74 18.17 -15.40
C GLY A 137 6.12 17.95 -13.93
N VAL A 138 5.55 16.96 -13.24
CA VAL A 138 5.82 16.69 -11.82
C VAL A 138 6.49 15.32 -11.64
N ILE A 139 7.75 15.33 -11.21
CA ILE A 139 8.50 14.14 -10.81
C ILE A 139 8.33 13.95 -9.30
N SER A 140 7.63 12.89 -8.90
CA SER A 140 7.47 12.53 -7.49
C SER A 140 8.36 11.34 -7.12
N ALA A 141 8.91 11.38 -5.91
CA ALA A 141 9.57 10.23 -5.33
C ALA A 141 8.51 9.19 -4.90
N GLN A 142 8.79 7.91 -5.17
CA GLN A 142 7.93 6.79 -4.79
C GLN A 142 8.72 5.74 -4.01
N LEU A 143 8.07 5.14 -3.02
CA LEU A 143 8.61 4.02 -2.28
C LEU A 143 8.12 2.72 -2.89
N ASN A 144 9.04 1.83 -3.25
CA ASN A 144 8.75 0.47 -3.69
C ASN A 144 9.30 -0.53 -2.68
N PHE A 145 8.67 -1.69 -2.60
CA PHE A 145 9.20 -2.84 -1.85
C PHE A 145 9.35 -4.03 -2.78
N VAL A 146 10.58 -4.55 -2.88
CA VAL A 146 10.97 -5.57 -3.86
C VAL A 146 11.64 -6.76 -3.19
N SER A 147 11.49 -7.94 -3.78
CA SER A 147 12.05 -9.18 -3.19
C SER A 147 13.54 -9.34 -3.44
N SER A 148 14.08 -8.72 -4.49
CA SER A 148 15.47 -8.87 -4.89
C SER A 148 16.00 -7.65 -5.65
N LYS A 149 17.26 -7.29 -5.39
CA LYS A 149 17.97 -6.26 -6.15
C LYS A 149 18.18 -6.64 -7.62
N LYS A 150 18.33 -7.93 -7.92
CA LYS A 150 18.51 -8.46 -9.29
C LYS A 150 17.20 -8.52 -10.07
N LYS A 151 16.08 -8.68 -9.37
CA LYS A 151 14.73 -8.79 -9.97
C LYS A 151 13.76 -7.80 -9.33
N PRO A 152 13.96 -6.47 -9.51
CA PRO A 152 13.15 -5.44 -8.87
C PRO A 152 11.67 -5.44 -9.35
N ARG A 153 11.37 -6.13 -10.47
CA ARG A 153 10.00 -6.32 -10.97
C ARG A 153 9.13 -7.23 -10.09
N VAL A 154 9.74 -7.97 -9.15
CA VAL A 154 9.04 -8.78 -8.15
C VAL A 154 8.89 -7.93 -6.89
N GLY A 155 7.84 -7.13 -6.89
CA GLY A 155 7.58 -6.11 -5.87
C GLY A 155 6.42 -5.22 -6.27
N GLY A 156 6.15 -4.20 -5.46
CA GLY A 156 5.07 -3.25 -5.70
C GLY A 156 5.39 -1.87 -5.16
N ILE A 157 4.60 -0.90 -5.61
CA ILE A 157 4.63 0.47 -5.08
C ILE A 157 3.92 0.46 -3.72
N ILE A 158 4.58 1.03 -2.73
CA ILE A 158 4.07 1.21 -1.36
C ILE A 158 3.39 2.56 -1.23
N THR A 159 4.02 3.64 -1.69
CA THR A 159 3.45 4.99 -1.60
C THR A 159 4.02 5.90 -2.69
N HIS A 160 3.24 6.91 -3.04
CA HIS A 160 3.67 8.06 -3.81
C HIS A 160 3.86 9.23 -2.82
N ASN A 161 5.07 9.81 -2.79
CA ASN A 161 5.52 10.84 -1.85
C ASN A 161 5.84 10.35 -0.42
N LEU A 162 6.47 11.24 0.34
CA LEU A 162 6.85 11.04 1.75
C LEU A 162 7.64 9.74 1.96
N VAL A 163 8.59 9.47 1.06
CA VAL A 163 9.31 8.18 0.98
C VAL A 163 9.99 7.84 2.31
N GLU A 164 10.71 8.79 2.91
CA GLU A 164 11.48 8.56 4.13
C GLU A 164 10.60 8.29 5.35
N GLU A 165 9.47 9.00 5.45
CA GLU A 165 8.50 8.84 6.54
C GLU A 165 7.76 7.51 6.45
N ASN A 166 7.35 7.11 5.24
CA ASN A 166 6.69 5.83 5.01
C ASN A 166 7.64 4.65 5.18
N TRP A 167 8.89 4.81 4.76
CA TRP A 167 9.92 3.81 5.00
C TRP A 167 10.22 3.67 6.49
N SER A 168 10.37 4.80 7.21
CA SER A 168 10.56 4.80 8.67
C SER A 168 9.37 4.16 9.40
N PHE A 169 8.15 4.43 8.94
CA PHE A 169 6.94 3.79 9.46
C PHE A 169 7.00 2.27 9.27
N MET A 170 7.33 1.82 8.06
CA MET A 170 7.37 0.40 7.73
C MET A 170 8.48 -0.33 8.51
N VAL A 171 9.68 0.25 8.63
CA VAL A 171 10.77 -0.32 9.43
C VAL A 171 10.39 -0.41 10.91
N TRP A 172 9.74 0.61 11.46
CA TRP A 172 9.27 0.61 12.85
C TRP A 172 8.17 -0.42 13.06
N TYR A 173 7.13 -0.40 12.22
CA TYR A 173 5.97 -1.28 12.34
C TYR A 173 6.37 -2.76 12.21
N MET A 174 7.21 -3.11 11.23
CA MET A 174 7.65 -4.49 11.00
C MET A 174 8.67 -4.99 12.04
N ASP A 175 9.20 -4.11 12.89
CA ASP A 175 10.03 -4.50 14.03
C ASP A 175 9.14 -4.93 15.20
N LYS A 176 8.79 -6.21 15.25
CA LYS A 176 7.95 -6.78 16.32
C LYS A 176 8.52 -6.64 17.73
N ASN A 177 9.79 -6.25 17.88
CA ASN A 177 10.43 -6.06 19.17
C ASN A 177 10.34 -4.60 19.65
N ARG A 178 9.93 -3.68 18.77
CA ARG A 178 9.68 -2.26 19.10
C ARG A 178 8.23 -2.03 19.52
N PRO A 179 7.97 -0.97 20.31
CA PRO A 179 6.62 -0.49 20.53
C PRO A 179 5.96 -0.09 19.21
N LEU A 180 4.63 -0.07 19.18
CA LEU A 180 3.87 0.37 18.00
C LEU A 180 4.23 1.83 17.61
N PRO A 181 4.31 2.14 16.30
CA PRO A 181 4.59 3.49 15.82
C PRO A 181 3.63 4.55 16.38
N PRO A 182 3.99 5.84 16.31
CA PRO A 182 3.11 6.91 16.75
C PRO A 182 1.84 7.00 15.88
N GLY A 183 0.73 7.40 16.51
CA GLY A 183 -0.57 7.55 15.87
C GLY A 183 -1.69 6.91 16.67
N SER A 184 -2.86 7.57 16.68
CA SER A 184 -4.03 7.17 17.49
C SER A 184 -4.68 5.86 17.04
N ALA A 185 -4.40 5.41 15.81
CA ALA A 185 -4.89 4.12 15.33
C ALA A 185 -4.39 2.93 16.17
N PHE A 186 -3.21 3.06 16.79
CA PHE A 186 -2.59 1.98 17.54
C PHE A 186 -2.86 2.02 19.04
N ASP A 187 -3.47 3.08 19.57
CA ASP A 187 -3.54 3.34 21.01
C ASP A 187 -4.25 2.23 21.78
N ALA A 188 -5.32 1.67 21.21
CA ALA A 188 -6.06 0.54 21.78
C ALA A 188 -5.22 -0.74 21.93
N TYR A 189 -4.15 -0.88 21.13
CA TYR A 189 -3.32 -2.09 21.08
C TYR A 189 -1.97 -1.92 21.79
N ARG A 190 -1.63 -0.71 22.26
CA ARG A 190 -0.32 -0.43 22.89
C ARG A 190 -0.09 -1.28 24.13
N GLU A 191 -1.10 -1.43 24.98
CA GLU A 191 -0.98 -2.19 26.22
C GLU A 191 -0.80 -3.68 25.95
N GLN A 192 -1.59 -4.25 25.03
CA GLN A 192 -1.45 -5.65 24.63
C GLN A 192 -0.07 -5.94 24.03
N ASP A 193 0.42 -5.09 23.12
CA ASP A 193 1.75 -5.23 22.55
C ASP A 193 2.86 -5.10 23.61
N TYR A 194 2.69 -4.19 24.58
CA TYR A 194 3.60 -4.03 25.70
C TYR A 194 3.66 -5.29 26.56
N GLN A 195 2.52 -5.83 27.00
CA GLN A 195 2.49 -7.06 27.81
C GLN A 195 3.09 -8.26 27.07
N ARG A 196 2.82 -8.40 25.78
CA ARG A 196 3.45 -9.44 24.94
C ARG A 196 4.98 -9.29 24.92
N ARG A 197 5.51 -8.08 24.69
CA ARG A 197 6.96 -7.84 24.68
C ARG A 197 7.58 -8.02 26.06
N LYS A 198 6.87 -7.63 27.13
CA LYS A 198 7.27 -7.86 28.51
C LYS A 198 7.40 -9.36 28.81
N ALA A 199 6.42 -10.17 28.40
CA ALA A 199 6.45 -11.63 28.54
C ALA A 199 7.62 -12.26 27.77
N ALA A 200 8.00 -11.69 26.63
CA ALA A 200 9.18 -12.10 25.87
C ALA A 200 10.52 -11.53 26.40
N GLY A 201 10.51 -10.79 27.53
CA GLY A 201 11.72 -10.22 28.14
C GLY A 201 12.27 -8.97 27.44
N PHE A 202 11.44 -8.23 26.70
CA PHE A 202 11.84 -7.06 25.90
C PHE A 202 13.06 -7.32 25.00
N PRO A 203 12.91 -8.22 24.00
CA PRO A 203 14.00 -8.53 23.08
C PRO A 203 14.49 -7.27 22.35
N LYS A 204 15.78 -7.24 21.99
CA LYS A 204 16.39 -6.11 21.27
C LYS A 204 15.68 -5.85 19.93
N PRO A 205 15.64 -4.60 19.46
CA PRO A 205 15.02 -4.28 18.18
C PRO A 205 15.74 -4.98 17.03
N LEU A 206 14.99 -5.41 16.02
CA LEU A 206 15.53 -6.11 14.85
C LEU A 206 16.26 -5.16 13.89
N TYR A 207 15.84 -3.91 13.82
CA TYR A 207 16.38 -2.91 12.92
C TYR A 207 16.88 -1.69 13.68
N PRO A 208 17.97 -1.02 13.26
CA PRO A 208 18.47 0.18 13.94
C PRO A 208 17.52 1.38 13.84
N SER A 209 17.68 2.34 14.75
CA SER A 209 16.97 3.63 14.74
C SER A 209 17.91 4.76 15.14
N LYS A 210 17.87 5.87 14.41
CA LYS A 210 18.55 7.13 14.76
C LYS A 210 17.72 8.04 15.65
N ILE A 211 16.42 7.77 15.75
CA ILE A 211 15.50 8.51 16.61
C ILE A 211 15.07 7.64 17.80
N ALA A 212 14.62 8.28 18.88
CA ALA A 212 14.05 7.57 20.01
C ALA A 212 12.72 6.90 19.60
N THR A 213 12.51 5.67 20.08
CA THR A 213 11.25 4.94 19.92
C THR A 213 10.67 4.66 21.31
N PRO A 214 10.06 5.66 21.96
CA PRO A 214 9.59 5.55 23.33
C PRO A 214 8.36 4.63 23.45
N GLU A 215 8.17 4.05 24.63
CA GLU A 215 6.91 3.43 25.03
C GLU A 215 5.79 4.48 25.22
N ALA A 216 4.55 4.01 25.42
CA ALA A 216 3.39 4.89 25.59
C ALA A 216 3.48 5.72 26.87
N THR A 217 4.01 5.13 27.95
CA THR A 217 4.19 5.81 29.24
C THR A 217 5.65 5.76 29.71
N LYS A 218 6.01 6.72 30.57
CA LYS A 218 7.36 6.78 31.16
C LYS A 218 7.67 5.55 32.02
N GLU A 219 6.67 5.01 32.70
CA GLU A 219 6.78 3.81 33.54
C GLU A 219 7.06 2.57 32.70
N GLN A 220 6.33 2.38 31.60
CA GLN A 220 6.60 1.31 30.64
C GLN A 220 8.01 1.41 30.07
N GLN A 221 8.47 2.63 29.77
CA GLN A 221 9.83 2.86 29.28
C GLN A 221 10.89 2.49 30.33
N ALA A 222 10.65 2.80 31.61
CA ALA A 222 11.54 2.44 32.70
C ALA A 222 11.57 0.91 32.93
N ALA A 223 10.41 0.26 32.90
CA ALA A 223 10.30 -1.19 33.03
C ALA A 223 11.01 -1.93 31.89
N ARG A 224 10.89 -1.44 30.65
CA ARG A 224 11.63 -1.97 29.50
C ARG A 224 13.13 -1.87 29.69
N LYS A 225 13.66 -0.73 30.15
CA LYS A 225 15.09 -0.57 30.42
C LYS A 225 15.57 -1.54 31.51
N ARG A 226 14.75 -1.72 32.56
CA ARG A 226 15.07 -2.61 33.69
C ARG A 226 15.10 -4.09 33.28
N ILE A 227 14.11 -4.54 32.52
CA ILE A 227 13.94 -5.95 32.15
C ILE A 227 14.78 -6.30 30.92
N GLY A 228 14.78 -5.45 29.89
CA GLY A 228 15.53 -5.69 28.65
C GLY A 228 17.03 -5.47 28.80
N GLY A 229 17.46 -4.59 29.71
CA GLY A 229 18.87 -4.30 29.94
C GLY A 229 19.55 -3.50 28.81
N TRP A 230 18.77 -2.73 28.03
CA TRP A 230 19.24 -1.86 26.95
C TRP A 230 18.30 -0.67 26.73
#